data_AF-A0A336MPA3-F1
#
_entry.id   AF-A0A336MPA3-F1
#
_cell.length_a   1.000
_cell.length_b   1.000
_cell.length_c   1.000
_cell.angle_alpha   90.00
_cell.angle_beta   90.00
_cell.angle_gamma   90.00
#
_symmetry.space_group_name_H-M   'P 1'
#
loop_
_entity.id
_entity.type
_entity.pdbx_description
1 polymer ?
#
loop_
_entity_poly.entity_id
_entity_poly.type
_entity_poly.pdbx_seq_one_letter_code
_entity_poly.pdbx_strand_id
1 'polypeptide(L)'
;QELIAARQSERTKQEFKKLPGRHSRFGGTFIMQNIKSISDNPIICHQAIEKVMDMNFDKDKKKQKRNFRLAPEQEKFERRSALSVRLFLREFCIEILRSAYNTLVRHVRRVLERSAGQGHDDSYLLWAMRFFMEFNRLNGFKVDLVSESLSTNCFHWVVQRIQHHLDMIDSDKRHARIWGKRLHIALQTYKELIFNLQVLQKIPDEKSQALFSILQNNVFYILEYREIVLHLLMNYNEKHCTKAYLRDVLETAAFYFKMMEKFCNGRVVVQDRNKKKRKKGGKKVQKKNQNEKEQENLEVLWDEISSQLAVVLANEVSLPEEDHPIPFDATLEKSIDDQKEIWPENDHFGSSTMAPEDELLLLRDIFFANLPRGEYNFKVHIQCQFTKSSSSLS
;
A
#
# COMPACT_ATOMS: atom_id res chain seq x y z
N GLN A 1 21.67 -24.12 26.14
CA GLN A 1 21.14 -22.96 26.88
C GLN A 1 19.61 -22.94 26.93
N GLU A 2 18.89 -23.10 25.80
CA GLU A 2 17.40 -23.15 25.79
C GLU A 2 16.79 -24.24 26.68
N LEU A 3 17.39 -25.43 26.73
CA LEU A 3 16.90 -26.56 27.53
C LEU A 3 16.93 -26.28 29.05
N ILE A 4 17.90 -25.47 29.49
CA ILE A 4 18.02 -25.03 30.89
C ILE A 4 16.93 -23.99 31.21
N ALA A 5 16.69 -23.05 30.29
CA ALA A 5 15.64 -22.04 30.43
C ALA A 5 14.23 -22.66 30.46
N ALA A 6 13.97 -23.68 29.61
CA ALA A 6 12.71 -24.42 29.62
C ALA A 6 12.50 -25.13 30.96
N ARG A 7 13.53 -25.82 31.46
CA ARG A 7 13.49 -26.52 32.76
C ARG A 7 13.33 -25.56 33.95
N GLN A 8 13.90 -24.35 33.87
CA GLN A 8 13.68 -23.30 34.87
C GLN A 8 12.24 -22.76 34.84
N SER A 9 11.66 -22.56 33.64
CA SER A 9 10.26 -22.15 33.49
C SER A 9 9.28 -23.21 34.01
N GLU A 10 9.59 -24.48 33.85
CA GLU A 10 8.81 -25.57 34.43
C GLU A 10 8.89 -25.59 35.95
N ARG A 11 10.09 -25.39 36.53
CA ARG A 11 10.27 -25.31 37.98
C ARG A 11 9.52 -24.15 38.60
N THR A 12 9.58 -22.96 38.03
CA THR A 12 8.82 -21.81 38.55
C THR A 12 7.31 -22.06 38.48
N LYS A 13 6.80 -22.66 37.40
CA LYS A 13 5.38 -23.05 37.30
C LYS A 13 4.97 -24.09 38.34
N GLN A 14 5.87 -25.00 38.71
CA GLN A 14 5.64 -25.97 39.79
C GLN A 14 5.67 -25.30 41.17
N GLU A 15 6.58 -24.36 41.41
CA GLU A 15 6.64 -23.58 42.65
C GLU A 15 5.39 -22.71 42.87
N PHE A 16 4.81 -22.14 41.81
CA PHE A 16 3.53 -21.43 41.88
C PHE A 16 2.33 -22.36 42.15
N LYS A 17 2.44 -23.65 41.83
CA LYS A 17 1.45 -24.68 42.21
C LYS A 17 1.80 -25.26 43.59
N LYS A 18 1.84 -24.42 44.63
CA LYS A 18 1.98 -24.92 46.00
C LYS A 18 0.81 -25.87 46.32
N LEU A 19 1.13 -27.15 46.48
CA LEU A 19 0.18 -28.13 46.99
C LEU A 19 -0.10 -27.81 48.47
N PRO A 20 -1.36 -27.85 48.92
CA PRO A 20 -1.65 -27.64 50.33
C PRO A 20 -0.98 -28.73 51.15
N GLY A 21 -0.34 -28.37 52.27
CA GLY A 21 0.37 -29.30 53.16
C GLY A 21 -0.52 -30.30 53.91
N ARG A 22 -1.85 -30.28 53.68
CA ARG A 22 -2.84 -31.20 54.26
C ARG A 22 -3.70 -31.81 53.16
N HIS A 23 -4.22 -33.01 53.41
CA HIS A 23 -5.03 -33.73 52.43
C HIS A 23 -6.30 -32.94 52.04
N SER A 24 -6.79 -33.13 50.82
CA SER A 24 -7.95 -32.40 50.25
C SER A 24 -9.20 -32.40 51.14
N ARG A 25 -9.42 -33.45 51.93
CA ARG A 25 -10.55 -33.58 52.88
C ARG A 25 -10.38 -32.83 54.21
N PHE A 26 -9.24 -32.20 54.46
CA PHE A 26 -8.98 -31.40 55.66
C PHE A 26 -9.57 -30.01 55.44
N GLY A 27 -10.89 -29.90 55.61
CA GLY A 27 -11.62 -28.64 55.57
C GLY A 27 -11.82 -28.12 56.99
N GLY A 28 -11.23 -26.98 57.33
CA GLY A 28 -11.68 -26.23 58.51
C GLY A 28 -13.06 -25.66 58.25
N THR A 29 -13.90 -25.57 59.28
CA THR A 29 -15.22 -24.94 59.19
C THR A 29 -15.10 -23.49 59.64
N PHE A 30 -15.34 -22.56 58.73
CA PHE A 30 -15.29 -21.12 58.99
C PHE A 30 -16.65 -20.49 58.74
N ILE A 31 -17.00 -19.49 59.55
CA ILE A 31 -18.20 -18.66 59.35
C ILE A 31 -17.73 -17.36 58.71
N MET A 32 -18.18 -17.10 57.48
CA MET A 32 -17.85 -15.85 56.80
C MET A 32 -18.87 -14.77 57.18
N GLN A 33 -18.41 -13.78 57.93
CA GLN A 33 -19.22 -12.60 58.28
C GLN A 33 -19.31 -11.68 57.04
N ASN A 34 -20.46 -11.04 56.84
CA ASN A 34 -20.80 -10.14 55.72
C ASN A 34 -21.20 -10.77 54.37
N ILE A 35 -21.29 -12.10 54.27
CA ILE A 35 -21.95 -12.76 53.13
C ILE A 35 -23.11 -13.60 53.65
N LYS A 36 -24.32 -13.25 53.21
CA LYS A 36 -25.54 -13.98 53.54
C LYS A 36 -25.73 -15.16 52.60
N SER A 37 -26.10 -16.29 53.18
CA SER A 37 -26.57 -17.46 52.46
C SER A 37 -27.97 -17.22 51.90
N ILE A 38 -28.47 -18.19 51.11
CA ILE A 38 -29.84 -18.23 50.58
C ILE A 38 -30.89 -18.16 51.71
N SER A 39 -30.52 -18.55 52.93
CA SER A 39 -31.38 -18.55 54.12
C SER A 39 -31.12 -17.38 55.08
N ASP A 40 -30.58 -16.25 54.61
CA ASP A 40 -30.22 -15.03 55.38
C ASP A 40 -29.14 -15.20 56.49
N ASN A 41 -28.77 -16.43 56.84
CA ASN A 41 -27.70 -16.76 57.78
C ASN A 41 -26.30 -16.60 57.15
N PRO A 42 -25.23 -16.35 57.94
CA PRO A 42 -23.87 -16.25 57.41
C PRO A 42 -23.43 -17.56 56.76
N ILE A 43 -22.67 -17.48 55.65
CA ILE A 43 -22.21 -18.65 54.91
C ILE A 43 -21.18 -19.44 55.72
N ILE A 44 -21.38 -20.76 55.78
CA ILE A 44 -20.45 -21.72 56.37
C ILE A 44 -19.58 -22.30 55.25
N CYS A 45 -18.26 -22.16 55.38
CA CYS A 45 -17.29 -22.66 54.41
C CYS A 45 -16.44 -23.78 55.00
N HIS A 46 -16.38 -24.92 54.31
CA HIS A 46 -15.57 -26.08 54.72
C HIS A 46 -14.24 -26.16 53.94
N GLN A 47 -13.63 -25.03 53.60
CA GLN A 47 -12.40 -24.95 52.82
C GLN A 47 -11.30 -24.25 53.61
N ALA A 48 -10.03 -24.47 53.23
CA ALA A 48 -8.89 -23.77 53.85
C ALA A 48 -9.07 -22.25 53.77
N ILE A 49 -8.64 -21.54 54.83
CA ILE A 49 -8.82 -20.08 55.00
C ILE A 49 -8.37 -19.29 53.76
N GLU A 50 -7.24 -19.66 53.16
CA GLU A 50 -6.72 -19.03 51.93
C GLU A 50 -7.73 -19.09 50.77
N LYS A 51 -8.46 -20.21 50.61
CA LYS A 51 -9.49 -20.36 49.57
C LYS A 51 -10.80 -19.65 49.92
N VAL A 52 -11.08 -19.46 51.21
CA VAL A 52 -12.26 -18.74 51.70
C VAL A 52 -12.10 -17.23 51.52
N MET A 53 -10.89 -16.69 51.67
CA MET A 53 -10.59 -15.29 51.35
C MET A 53 -10.73 -15.01 49.84
N ASP A 54 -10.37 -15.99 48.99
CA ASP A 54 -10.59 -15.97 47.54
C ASP A 54 -11.89 -16.67 47.10
N MET A 55 -12.96 -16.55 47.89
CA MET A 55 -14.27 -17.12 47.52
C MET A 55 -14.80 -16.48 46.24
N ASN A 56 -14.79 -17.26 45.17
CA ASN A 56 -15.36 -16.89 43.88
C ASN A 56 -16.46 -17.90 43.55
N PHE A 57 -17.71 -17.46 43.63
CA PHE A 57 -18.90 -18.26 43.35
C PHE A 57 -19.03 -18.68 41.88
N ASP A 58 -18.15 -18.20 41.00
CA ASP A 58 -18.07 -18.62 39.60
C ASP A 58 -17.20 -19.88 39.39
N LYS A 59 -16.45 -20.34 40.40
CA LYS A 59 -15.55 -21.50 40.27
C LYS A 59 -16.30 -22.80 39.97
N ASP A 60 -17.51 -22.96 40.50
CA ASP A 60 -18.35 -24.15 40.32
C ASP A 60 -19.34 -24.00 39.16
N LYS A 61 -19.38 -22.84 38.49
CA LYS A 61 -20.19 -22.65 37.28
C LYS A 61 -19.59 -23.51 36.16
N LYS A 62 -20.42 -24.36 35.54
CA LYS A 62 -20.01 -25.10 34.34
C LYS A 62 -19.51 -24.11 33.29
N LYS A 63 -18.21 -24.15 32.99
CA LYS A 63 -17.61 -23.31 31.96
C LYS A 63 -18.40 -23.49 30.67
N GLN A 64 -18.89 -22.39 30.11
CA GLN A 64 -19.57 -22.40 28.82
C GLN A 64 -18.61 -23.01 27.79
N LYS A 65 -19.07 -24.03 27.07
CA LYS A 65 -18.26 -24.70 26.04
C LYS A 65 -17.82 -23.65 25.03
N ARG A 66 -16.51 -23.57 24.74
CA ARG A 66 -16.00 -22.70 23.67
C ARG A 66 -16.71 -23.07 22.36
N ASN A 67 -17.22 -22.06 21.66
CA ASN A 67 -17.91 -22.26 20.39
C ASN A 67 -16.96 -22.88 19.36
N PHE A 68 -17.28 -24.07 18.86
CA PHE A 68 -16.51 -24.77 17.82
C PHE A 68 -16.48 -24.01 16.47
N ARG A 69 -17.23 -22.91 16.35
CA ARG A 69 -17.26 -22.03 15.17
C ARG A 69 -16.06 -21.08 15.11
N LEU A 70 -15.36 -20.87 16.22
CA LEU A 70 -14.16 -20.03 16.29
C LEU A 70 -13.03 -20.64 15.45
N ALA A 71 -12.24 -19.78 14.79
CA ALA A 71 -11.09 -20.24 14.02
C ALA A 71 -10.08 -20.92 14.97
N PRO A 72 -9.69 -22.19 14.73
CA PRO A 72 -8.72 -22.86 15.57
C PRO A 72 -7.39 -22.10 15.51
N GLU A 73 -6.81 -21.87 16.69
CA GLU A 73 -5.49 -21.25 16.80
C GLU A 73 -4.46 -22.24 16.21
N GLN A 74 -3.78 -21.83 15.14
CA GLN A 74 -2.68 -22.62 14.60
C GLN A 74 -1.54 -22.55 15.62
N GLU A 75 -1.37 -23.61 16.40
CA GLU A 75 -0.20 -23.76 17.26
C GLU A 75 1.06 -23.64 16.40
N LYS A 76 1.94 -22.71 16.77
CA LYS A 76 3.26 -22.57 16.15
C LYS A 76 4.10 -23.78 16.57
N PHE A 77 3.99 -24.87 15.82
CA PHE A 77 4.91 -25.99 15.96
C PHE A 77 6.25 -25.59 15.30
N GLU A 78 7.20 -25.11 16.10
CA GLU A 78 8.57 -24.92 15.65
C GLU A 78 9.23 -26.29 15.46
N ARG A 79 8.91 -26.98 14.36
CA ARG A 79 9.69 -28.15 13.94
C ARG A 79 11.05 -27.64 13.47
N ARG A 80 12.05 -27.73 14.34
CA ARG A 80 13.43 -27.35 14.00
C ARG A 80 14.08 -28.47 13.21
N SER A 81 14.43 -28.19 11.96
CA SER A 81 15.23 -29.09 11.13
C SER A 81 16.64 -29.27 11.71
N ALA A 82 17.31 -30.36 11.34
CA ALA A 82 18.71 -30.61 11.72
C ALA A 82 19.61 -29.42 11.33
N LEU A 83 20.70 -29.20 12.08
CA LEU A 83 21.59 -28.06 11.87
C LEU A 83 22.17 -28.01 10.45
N SER A 84 22.60 -29.14 9.90
CA SER A 84 23.11 -29.24 8.52
C SER A 84 22.11 -28.76 7.48
N VAL A 85 20.85 -29.22 7.59
CA VAL A 85 19.76 -28.78 6.70
C VAL A 85 19.51 -27.28 6.83
N ARG A 86 19.61 -26.71 8.04
CA ARG A 86 19.42 -25.26 8.24
C ARG A 86 20.55 -24.44 7.64
N LEU A 87 21.79 -24.91 7.70
CA LEU A 87 22.93 -24.24 7.06
C LEU A 87 22.78 -24.26 5.53
N PHE A 88 22.45 -25.42 4.96
CA PHE A 88 22.16 -25.56 3.53
C PHE A 88 21.01 -24.65 3.08
N LEU A 89 19.87 -24.67 3.79
CA LEU A 89 18.73 -23.81 3.47
C LEU A 89 19.08 -22.32 3.58
N ARG A 90 19.93 -21.94 4.55
CA ARG A 90 20.38 -20.55 4.69
C ARG A 90 21.21 -20.12 3.48
N GLU A 91 22.16 -20.93 3.04
CA GLU A 91 22.98 -20.65 1.86
C GLU A 91 22.11 -20.56 0.60
N PHE A 92 21.20 -21.51 0.42
CA PHE A 92 20.24 -21.52 -0.68
C PHE A 92 19.36 -20.26 -0.72
N CYS A 93 18.85 -19.81 0.44
CA CYS A 93 18.06 -18.57 0.52
C CYS A 93 18.90 -17.33 0.17
N ILE A 94 20.18 -17.30 0.55
CA ILE A 94 21.10 -16.21 0.19
C ILE A 94 21.34 -16.20 -1.31
N GLU A 95 21.52 -17.36 -1.92
CA GLU A 95 21.71 -17.49 -3.37
C GLU A 95 20.48 -16.99 -4.13
N ILE A 96 19.27 -17.42 -3.74
CA ILE A 96 18.01 -16.95 -4.34
C ILE A 96 17.88 -15.43 -4.24
N LEU A 97 18.17 -14.85 -3.08
CA LEU A 97 18.09 -13.39 -2.89
C LEU A 97 19.04 -12.63 -3.82
N ARG A 98 20.22 -13.19 -4.09
CA ARG A 98 21.23 -12.56 -4.96
C ARG A 98 20.91 -12.71 -6.43
N SER A 99 20.40 -13.86 -6.87
CA SER A 99 20.30 -14.21 -8.29
C SER A 99 18.90 -14.13 -8.89
N ALA A 100 17.85 -14.47 -8.13
CA ALA A 100 16.54 -14.80 -8.70
C ALA A 100 15.37 -14.03 -8.08
N TYR A 101 15.46 -13.57 -6.84
CA TYR A 101 14.31 -13.04 -6.09
C TYR A 101 13.58 -11.89 -6.79
N ASN A 102 14.31 -10.84 -7.19
CA ASN A 102 13.68 -9.69 -7.85
C ASN A 102 13.01 -10.08 -9.18
N THR A 103 13.63 -10.97 -9.96
CA THR A 103 13.06 -11.47 -11.22
C THR A 103 11.83 -12.33 -10.98
N LEU A 104 11.88 -13.22 -9.98
CA LEU A 104 10.78 -14.08 -9.57
C LEU A 104 9.56 -13.26 -9.15
N VAL A 105 9.73 -12.33 -8.21
CA VAL A 105 8.63 -11.49 -7.71
C VAL A 105 8.02 -10.68 -8.84
N ARG A 106 8.85 -10.07 -9.70
CA ARG A 106 8.39 -9.28 -10.84
C ARG A 106 7.57 -10.11 -11.83
N HIS A 107 8.08 -11.27 -12.21
CA HIS A 107 7.44 -12.11 -13.22
C HIS A 107 6.15 -12.74 -12.70
N VAL A 108 6.19 -13.37 -11.51
CA VAL A 108 5.02 -14.02 -10.92
C VAL A 108 3.93 -12.99 -10.62
N ARG A 109 4.28 -11.80 -10.10
CA ARG A 109 3.29 -10.71 -9.89
C ARG A 109 2.60 -10.34 -11.21
N ARG A 110 3.36 -10.10 -12.29
CA ARG A 110 2.78 -9.75 -13.60
C ARG A 110 1.83 -10.84 -14.13
N VAL A 111 2.18 -12.11 -13.94
CA VAL A 111 1.31 -13.23 -14.34
C VAL A 111 0.03 -13.22 -13.51
N LEU A 112 0.12 -13.05 -12.19
CA LEU A 112 -1.05 -13.01 -11.31
C LEU A 112 -1.96 -11.81 -11.59
N GLU A 113 -1.39 -10.65 -11.94
CA GLU A 113 -2.15 -9.45 -12.33
C GLU A 113 -2.90 -9.65 -13.66
N ARG A 114 -2.26 -10.25 -14.66
CA ARG A 114 -2.90 -10.55 -15.95
C ARG A 114 -3.96 -11.63 -15.83
N SER A 115 -3.75 -12.59 -14.95
CA SER A 115 -4.64 -13.73 -14.72
C SER A 115 -5.59 -13.51 -13.54
N ALA A 116 -5.90 -12.26 -13.17
CA ALA A 116 -6.67 -11.91 -11.97
C ALA A 116 -8.10 -12.50 -11.89
N GLY A 117 -8.61 -13.14 -12.94
CA GLY A 117 -9.89 -13.87 -12.97
C GLY A 117 -9.79 -15.40 -12.94
N GLN A 118 -8.59 -15.98 -13.06
CA GLN A 118 -8.38 -17.43 -13.18
C GLN A 118 -8.35 -18.17 -11.82
N GLY A 119 -8.58 -17.46 -10.70
CA GLY A 119 -8.60 -18.05 -9.36
C GLY A 119 -7.24 -18.58 -8.88
N HIS A 120 -6.13 -18.12 -9.47
CA HIS A 120 -4.79 -18.50 -9.03
C HIS A 120 -4.54 -18.09 -7.58
N ASP A 121 -3.76 -18.91 -6.87
CA ASP A 121 -3.43 -18.68 -5.48
C ASP A 121 -2.24 -17.72 -5.35
N ASP A 122 -2.55 -16.47 -5.02
CA ASP A 122 -1.57 -15.41 -4.74
C ASP A 122 -0.88 -15.55 -3.38
N SER A 123 -1.40 -16.42 -2.50
CA SER A 123 -0.87 -16.65 -1.15
C SER A 123 0.58 -17.11 -1.16
N TYR A 124 1.01 -17.89 -2.16
CA TYR A 124 2.39 -18.37 -2.25
C TYR A 124 3.38 -17.25 -2.54
N LEU A 125 3.02 -16.32 -3.45
CA LEU A 125 3.88 -15.17 -3.74
C LEU A 125 3.94 -14.23 -2.53
N LEU A 126 2.80 -13.94 -1.90
CA LEU A 126 2.74 -13.12 -0.69
C LEU A 126 3.58 -13.73 0.44
N TRP A 127 3.44 -15.05 0.67
CA TRP A 127 4.24 -15.76 1.66
C TRP A 127 5.74 -15.71 1.34
N ALA A 128 6.12 -15.94 0.08
CA ALA A 128 7.51 -15.86 -0.34
C ALA A 128 8.07 -14.44 -0.15
N MET A 129 7.31 -13.41 -0.54
CA MET A 129 7.68 -12.02 -0.31
C MET A 129 7.91 -11.75 1.17
N ARG A 130 6.95 -12.11 2.02
CA ARG A 130 7.06 -11.98 3.48
C ARG A 130 8.33 -12.67 4.00
N PHE A 131 8.54 -13.94 3.65
CA PHE A 131 9.67 -14.73 4.13
C PHE A 131 11.02 -14.12 3.73
N PHE A 132 11.20 -13.78 2.45
CA PHE A 132 12.46 -13.23 1.95
C PHE A 132 12.73 -11.81 2.46
N MET A 133 11.70 -10.98 2.61
CA MET A 133 11.84 -9.65 3.22
C MET A 133 12.22 -9.76 4.70
N GLU A 134 11.57 -10.65 5.46
CA GLU A 134 11.89 -10.91 6.87
C GLU A 134 13.32 -11.46 7.02
N PHE A 135 13.71 -12.42 6.17
CA PHE A 135 15.06 -12.98 6.14
C PHE A 135 16.11 -11.94 5.76
N ASN A 136 15.85 -11.07 4.79
CA ASN A 136 16.75 -9.99 4.40
C ASN A 136 16.94 -8.99 5.54
N ARG A 137 15.83 -8.61 6.20
CA ARG A 137 15.79 -7.68 7.33
C ARG A 137 16.55 -8.20 8.55
N LEU A 138 16.39 -9.48 8.90
CA LEU A 138 17.04 -10.09 10.06
C LEU A 138 18.53 -10.37 9.85
N ASN A 139 18.96 -10.64 8.62
CA ASN A 139 20.39 -10.80 8.30
C ASN A 139 21.10 -9.46 8.01
N GLY A 140 20.37 -8.35 7.92
CA GLY A 140 20.95 -7.02 7.68
C GLY A 140 21.59 -6.88 6.29
N PHE A 141 21.06 -7.56 5.27
CA PHE A 141 21.58 -7.47 3.90
C PHE A 141 21.17 -6.15 3.22
N LYS A 142 21.81 -5.87 2.08
CA LYS A 142 21.51 -4.68 1.26
C LYS A 142 20.04 -4.69 0.81
N VAL A 143 19.40 -3.53 0.86
CA VAL A 143 17.99 -3.37 0.47
C VAL A 143 17.77 -3.61 -1.03
N ASP A 144 18.82 -3.43 -1.84
CA ASP A 144 18.81 -3.68 -3.29
C ASP A 144 18.35 -5.09 -3.67
N LEU A 145 18.64 -6.09 -2.82
CA LEU A 145 18.27 -7.49 -3.04
C LEU A 145 16.75 -7.70 -3.05
N VAL A 146 16.01 -6.82 -2.37
CA VAL A 146 14.54 -6.86 -2.22
C VAL A 146 13.86 -5.63 -2.80
N SER A 147 14.55 -4.94 -3.71
CA SER A 147 14.06 -3.70 -4.35
C SER A 147 12.75 -3.90 -5.11
N GLU A 148 12.52 -5.06 -5.75
CA GLU A 148 11.26 -5.31 -6.46
C GLU A 148 10.06 -5.35 -5.50
N SER A 149 10.22 -6.01 -4.34
CA SER A 149 9.15 -6.08 -3.32
C SER A 149 8.89 -4.75 -2.62
N LEU A 150 9.90 -3.87 -2.55
CA LEU A 150 9.78 -2.53 -1.97
C LEU A 150 9.38 -1.46 -2.99
N SER A 151 9.08 -1.83 -4.24
CA SER A 151 8.57 -0.90 -5.24
C SER A 151 7.15 -0.42 -4.90
N THR A 152 6.81 0.80 -5.31
CA THR A 152 5.44 1.36 -5.18
C THR A 152 4.40 0.43 -5.79
N ASN A 153 4.69 -0.20 -6.93
CA ASN A 153 3.80 -1.13 -7.60
C ASN A 153 3.52 -2.38 -6.75
N CYS A 154 4.56 -2.91 -6.07
CA CYS A 154 4.39 -4.08 -5.21
C CYS A 154 3.61 -3.72 -3.95
N PHE A 155 3.91 -2.57 -3.36
CA PHE A 155 3.19 -2.06 -2.22
C PHE A 155 1.69 -1.87 -2.53
N HIS A 156 1.37 -1.28 -3.69
CA HIS A 156 0.01 -1.15 -4.20
C HIS A 156 -0.68 -2.52 -4.37
N TRP A 157 0.00 -3.43 -5.05
CA TRP A 157 -0.52 -4.77 -5.31
C TRP A 157 -0.88 -5.51 -4.02
N VAL A 158 -0.02 -5.47 -3.00
CA VAL A 158 -0.31 -6.09 -1.69
C VAL A 158 -1.55 -5.47 -1.04
N VAL A 159 -1.70 -4.14 -1.06
CA VAL A 159 -2.90 -3.47 -0.51
C VAL A 159 -4.16 -3.83 -1.29
N GLN A 160 -4.10 -3.88 -2.61
CA GLN A 160 -5.22 -4.35 -3.44
C GLN A 160 -5.58 -5.81 -3.12
N ARG A 161 -4.61 -6.69 -2.88
CA ARG A 161 -4.87 -8.08 -2.49
C ARG A 161 -5.53 -8.17 -1.11
N ILE A 162 -5.12 -7.36 -0.14
CA ILE A 162 -5.78 -7.28 1.17
C ILE A 162 -7.25 -6.87 1.00
N GLN A 163 -7.52 -5.82 0.21
CA GLN A 163 -8.89 -5.36 -0.04
C GLN A 163 -9.71 -6.46 -0.73
N HIS A 164 -9.16 -7.08 -1.77
CA HIS A 164 -9.81 -8.19 -2.47
C HIS A 164 -10.15 -9.36 -1.52
N HIS A 165 -9.24 -9.75 -0.64
CA HIS A 165 -9.53 -10.82 0.32
C HIS A 165 -10.60 -10.43 1.34
N LEU A 166 -10.68 -9.16 1.77
CA LEU A 166 -11.75 -8.66 2.62
C LEU A 166 -13.11 -8.74 1.91
N ASP A 167 -13.18 -8.25 0.67
CA ASP A 167 -14.42 -8.30 -0.14
C ASP A 167 -14.88 -9.75 -0.40
N MET A 168 -13.94 -10.67 -0.60
CA MET A 168 -14.23 -12.10 -0.82
C MET A 168 -14.70 -12.82 0.46
N ILE A 169 -14.30 -12.38 1.66
CA ILE A 169 -14.84 -12.93 2.92
C ILE A 169 -16.34 -12.64 3.04
N ASP A 170 -16.77 -11.46 2.62
CA ASP A 170 -18.17 -11.05 2.70
C ASP A 170 -19.03 -11.65 1.57
N SER A 171 -18.45 -11.74 0.36
CA SER A 171 -19.12 -12.28 -0.84
C SER A 171 -19.21 -13.81 -0.82
N ASP A 172 -18.10 -14.51 -0.60
CA ASP A 172 -18.02 -15.98 -0.61
C ASP A 172 -18.03 -16.56 0.81
N LYS A 173 -19.22 -16.59 1.41
CA LYS A 173 -19.44 -17.12 2.76
C LYS A 173 -19.09 -18.62 2.90
N ARG A 174 -19.04 -19.38 1.80
CA ARG A 174 -18.70 -20.82 1.83
C ARG A 174 -17.21 -21.01 2.09
N HIS A 175 -16.36 -20.21 1.45
CA HIS A 175 -14.91 -20.27 1.61
C HIS A 175 -14.34 -19.15 2.47
N ALA A 176 -15.16 -18.40 3.22
CA ALA A 176 -14.74 -17.28 4.07
C ALA A 176 -13.57 -17.62 5.03
N ARG A 177 -13.44 -18.88 5.47
CA ARG A 177 -12.28 -19.32 6.28
C ARG A 177 -10.97 -19.40 5.48
N ILE A 178 -11.04 -19.81 4.21
CA ILE A 178 -9.89 -19.85 3.31
C ILE A 178 -9.46 -18.43 3.00
N TRP A 179 -10.42 -17.56 2.65
CA TRP A 179 -10.17 -16.13 2.44
C TRP A 179 -9.59 -15.45 3.68
N GLY A 180 -10.06 -15.81 4.88
CA GLY A 180 -9.44 -15.35 6.14
C GLY A 180 -7.97 -15.77 6.32
N LYS A 181 -7.59 -16.99 5.87
CA LYS A 181 -6.19 -17.42 5.87
C LYS A 181 -5.35 -16.65 4.84
N ARG A 182 -5.89 -16.44 3.64
CA ARG A 182 -5.22 -15.65 2.58
C ARG A 182 -5.01 -14.21 3.01
N LEU A 183 -6.05 -13.59 3.58
CA LEU A 183 -6.00 -12.27 4.20
C LEU A 183 -4.91 -12.19 5.27
N HIS A 184 -4.76 -13.21 6.11
CA HIS A 184 -3.70 -13.22 7.13
C HIS A 184 -2.30 -13.23 6.52
N ILE A 185 -2.06 -14.01 5.46
CA ILE A 185 -0.77 -14.01 4.75
C ILE A 185 -0.51 -12.65 4.10
N ALA A 186 -1.52 -12.05 3.45
CA ALA A 186 -1.42 -10.72 2.85
C ALA A 186 -1.09 -9.64 3.89
N LEU A 187 -1.77 -9.67 5.05
CA LEU A 187 -1.50 -8.79 6.18
C LEU A 187 -0.06 -8.94 6.68
N GLN A 188 0.43 -10.17 6.83
CA GLN A 188 1.81 -10.41 7.29
C GLN A 188 2.84 -9.89 6.29
N THR A 189 2.52 -9.96 4.99
CA THR A 189 3.35 -9.38 3.93
C THR A 189 3.37 -7.85 4.04
N TYR A 190 2.21 -7.21 4.23
CA TYR A 190 2.09 -5.77 4.43
C TYR A 190 2.79 -5.28 5.71
N LYS A 191 2.69 -6.05 6.80
CA LYS A 191 3.42 -5.81 8.04
C LYS A 191 4.93 -5.80 7.81
N GLU A 192 5.48 -6.78 7.10
CA GLU A 192 6.91 -6.83 6.78
C GLU A 192 7.32 -5.69 5.82
N LEU A 193 6.45 -5.25 4.90
CA LEU A 193 6.71 -4.05 4.10
C LEU A 193 6.88 -2.82 5.02
N ILE A 194 5.94 -2.57 5.94
CA ILE A 194 6.03 -1.46 6.89
C ILE A 194 7.31 -1.55 7.75
N PHE A 195 7.71 -2.75 8.18
CA PHE A 195 8.96 -2.91 8.91
C PHE A 195 10.20 -2.60 8.08
N ASN A 196 10.21 -2.99 6.80
CA ASN A 196 11.31 -2.64 5.91
C ASN A 196 11.36 -1.12 5.66
N LEU A 197 10.22 -0.42 5.60
CA LEU A 197 10.18 1.06 5.56
C LEU A 197 10.84 1.67 6.81
N GLN A 198 10.63 1.09 8.00
CA GLN A 198 11.29 1.59 9.22
C GLN A 198 12.79 1.35 9.26
N VAL A 199 13.26 0.25 8.64
CA VAL A 199 14.70 -0.03 8.51
C VAL A 199 15.31 0.91 7.50
N LEU A 200 14.64 1.15 6.36
CA LEU A 200 15.04 2.14 5.35
C LEU A 200 15.24 3.53 5.95
N GLN A 201 14.35 3.97 6.87
CA GLN A 201 14.49 5.25 7.56
C GLN A 201 15.82 5.40 8.32
N LYS A 202 16.38 4.29 8.84
CA LYS A 202 17.61 4.30 9.65
C LYS A 202 18.89 4.24 8.83
N ILE A 203 18.81 3.82 7.57
CA ILE A 203 19.99 3.64 6.71
C ILE A 203 20.36 5.00 6.10
N PRO A 204 21.60 5.48 6.26
CA PRO A 204 22.04 6.78 5.75
C PRO A 204 22.48 6.71 4.27
N ASP A 205 21.67 6.09 3.41
CA ASP A 205 21.92 5.97 1.97
C ASP A 205 20.92 6.82 1.17
N GLU A 206 21.41 7.58 0.18
CA GLU A 206 20.60 8.54 -0.57
C GLU A 206 19.48 7.85 -1.37
N LYS A 207 19.78 6.73 -2.03
CA LYS A 207 18.78 5.95 -2.78
C LYS A 207 17.73 5.39 -1.84
N SER A 208 18.15 4.85 -0.71
CA SER A 208 17.26 4.30 0.32
C SER A 208 16.36 5.39 0.94
N GLN A 209 16.88 6.59 1.18
CA GLN A 209 16.11 7.73 1.70
C GLN A 209 15.12 8.30 0.67
N ALA A 210 15.51 8.35 -0.61
CA ALA A 210 14.60 8.73 -1.69
C ALA A 210 13.44 7.73 -1.82
N LEU A 211 13.73 6.43 -1.81
CA LEU A 211 12.72 5.37 -1.82
C LEU A 211 11.82 5.43 -0.58
N PHE A 212 12.39 5.65 0.61
CA PHE A 212 11.63 5.85 1.83
C PHE A 212 10.66 7.02 1.71
N SER A 213 11.12 8.17 1.20
CA SER A 213 10.30 9.38 1.04
C SER A 213 9.12 9.15 0.09
N ILE A 214 9.37 8.49 -1.05
CA ILE A 214 8.33 8.16 -2.03
C ILE A 214 7.29 7.21 -1.41
N LEU A 215 7.73 6.12 -0.78
CA LEU A 215 6.82 5.14 -0.18
C LEU A 215 6.05 5.74 1.00
N GLN A 216 6.71 6.55 1.84
CA GLN A 216 6.08 7.22 2.99
C GLN A 216 4.97 8.17 2.52
N ASN A 217 5.24 8.97 1.47
CA ASN A 217 4.23 9.86 0.89
C ASN A 217 3.05 9.06 0.33
N ASN A 218 3.29 7.99 -0.41
CA ASN A 218 2.24 7.15 -0.95
C ASN A 218 1.37 6.53 0.16
N VAL A 219 1.99 6.04 1.24
CA VAL A 219 1.28 5.43 2.36
C VAL A 219 0.34 6.40 3.08
N PHE A 220 0.74 7.67 3.23
CA PHE A 220 -0.04 8.65 4.02
C PHE A 220 -0.99 9.52 3.20
N TYR A 221 -0.66 9.83 1.94
CA TYR A 221 -1.50 10.70 1.11
C TYR A 221 -2.54 9.94 0.30
N ILE A 222 -2.20 8.77 -0.24
CA ILE A 222 -3.13 8.00 -1.07
C ILE A 222 -4.14 7.31 -0.15
N LEU A 223 -5.43 7.57 -0.41
CA LEU A 223 -6.54 7.26 0.50
C LEU A 223 -6.67 5.76 0.77
N GLU A 224 -6.47 4.95 -0.25
CA GLU A 224 -6.55 3.48 -0.23
C GLU A 224 -5.56 2.88 0.78
N TYR A 225 -4.35 3.44 0.88
CA TYR A 225 -3.35 2.97 1.85
C TYR A 225 -3.62 3.49 3.26
N ARG A 226 -4.17 4.70 3.39
CA ARG A 226 -4.46 5.28 4.70
C ARG A 226 -5.61 4.54 5.41
N GLU A 227 -6.59 4.08 4.64
CA GLU A 227 -7.78 3.44 5.18
C GLU A 227 -7.58 1.95 5.46
N ILE A 228 -6.60 1.28 4.83
CA ILE A 228 -6.43 -0.17 4.95
C ILE A 228 -6.23 -0.64 6.40
N VAL A 229 -5.41 0.07 7.19
CA VAL A 229 -5.11 -0.30 8.58
C VAL A 229 -6.36 -0.16 9.46
N LEU A 230 -7.15 0.91 9.24
CA LEU A 230 -8.41 1.12 9.94
C LEU A 230 -9.47 0.09 9.53
N HIS A 231 -9.54 -0.21 8.24
CA HIS A 231 -10.46 -1.21 7.68
C HIS A 231 -10.16 -2.61 8.26
N LEU A 232 -8.88 -3.00 8.36
CA LEU A 232 -8.44 -4.25 8.99
C LEU A 232 -8.79 -4.33 10.49
N LEU A 233 -8.69 -3.21 11.22
CA LEU A 233 -9.06 -3.14 12.64
C LEU A 233 -10.58 -3.25 12.82
N MET A 234 -11.36 -2.60 11.96
CA MET A 234 -12.81 -2.53 12.12
C MET A 234 -13.53 -3.79 11.65
N ASN A 235 -12.97 -4.51 10.67
CA ASN A 235 -13.56 -5.73 10.11
C ASN A 235 -13.03 -7.02 10.73
N TYR A 236 -12.48 -6.97 11.95
CA TYR A 236 -12.07 -8.19 12.64
C TYR A 236 -13.29 -9.04 13.01
N ASN A 237 -13.31 -10.30 12.53
CA ASN A 237 -14.37 -11.25 12.81
C ASN A 237 -13.81 -12.57 13.35
N GLU A 238 -14.15 -12.90 14.60
CA GLU A 238 -13.65 -14.09 15.33
C GLU A 238 -14.07 -15.43 14.69
N LYS A 239 -15.07 -15.43 13.79
CA LYS A 239 -15.53 -16.64 13.08
C LYS A 239 -14.58 -17.09 11.97
N HIS A 240 -13.88 -16.14 11.34
CA HIS A 240 -13.05 -16.37 10.16
C HIS A 240 -11.57 -16.00 10.37
N CYS A 241 -11.30 -15.07 11.29
CA CYS A 241 -9.95 -14.63 11.64
C CYS A 241 -9.43 -15.34 12.89
N THR A 242 -8.13 -15.65 12.90
CA THR A 242 -7.47 -16.24 14.07
C THR A 242 -7.00 -15.17 15.06
N LYS A 243 -6.67 -15.56 16.30
CA LYS A 243 -6.02 -14.64 17.25
C LYS A 243 -4.64 -14.16 16.79
N ALA A 244 -3.94 -15.00 16.03
CA ALA A 244 -2.66 -14.64 15.42
C ALA A 244 -2.84 -13.50 14.41
N TYR A 245 -3.91 -13.54 13.61
CA TYR A 245 -4.30 -12.43 12.75
C TYR A 245 -4.52 -11.14 13.55
N LEU A 246 -5.32 -11.19 14.63
CA LEU A 246 -5.56 -10.00 15.47
C LEU A 246 -4.26 -9.42 16.03
N ARG A 247 -3.34 -10.26 16.50
CA ARG A 247 -2.02 -9.82 16.97
C ARG A 247 -1.25 -9.11 15.86
N ASP A 248 -1.22 -9.70 14.66
CA ASP A 248 -0.53 -9.09 13.52
C ASP A 248 -1.18 -7.77 13.08
N VAL A 249 -2.52 -7.65 13.13
CA VAL A 249 -3.24 -6.38 12.85
C VAL A 249 -2.84 -5.32 13.87
N LEU A 250 -2.87 -5.65 15.16
CA LEU A 250 -2.53 -4.70 16.23
C LEU A 250 -1.07 -4.26 16.16
N GLU A 251 -0.14 -5.19 15.90
CA GLU A 251 1.26 -4.84 15.68
C GLU A 251 1.39 -3.90 14.47
N THR A 252 0.80 -4.25 13.33
CA THR A 252 0.82 -3.42 12.11
C THR A 252 0.27 -2.02 12.38
N ALA A 253 -0.86 -1.93 13.09
CA ALA A 253 -1.49 -0.66 13.43
C ALA A 253 -0.63 0.20 14.37
N ALA A 254 -0.03 -0.39 15.40
CA ALA A 254 0.86 0.31 16.31
C ALA A 254 2.06 0.91 15.58
N PHE A 255 2.66 0.17 14.65
CA PHE A 255 3.78 0.67 13.83
C PHE A 255 3.34 1.72 12.82
N TYR A 256 2.19 1.53 12.18
CA TYR A 256 1.62 2.51 11.27
C TYR A 256 1.35 3.84 11.96
N PHE A 257 0.64 3.84 13.10
CA PHE A 257 0.35 5.07 13.83
C PHE A 257 1.60 5.75 14.37
N LYS A 258 2.59 4.98 14.84
CA LYS A 258 3.88 5.55 15.26
C LYS A 258 4.64 6.21 14.10
N MET A 259 4.56 5.64 12.90
CA MET A 259 5.14 6.25 11.70
C MET A 259 4.36 7.51 11.28
N MET A 260 3.04 7.47 11.40
CA MET A 260 2.14 8.58 11.10
C MET A 260 2.35 9.75 12.06
N GLU A 261 2.49 9.51 13.36
CA GLU A 261 2.79 10.54 14.37
C GLU A 261 4.09 11.28 14.04
N LYS A 262 5.16 10.55 13.72
CA LYS A 262 6.44 11.14 13.30
C LYS A 262 6.31 11.96 12.03
N PHE A 263 5.51 11.49 11.07
CA PHE A 263 5.25 12.21 9.82
C PHE A 263 4.44 13.50 10.08
N CYS A 264 3.43 13.42 10.95
CA CYS A 264 2.58 14.55 11.33
C CYS A 264 3.31 15.63 12.14
N ASN A 265 4.38 15.26 12.85
CA ASN A 265 5.25 16.23 13.52
C ASN A 265 6.10 17.06 12.52
N GLY A 266 6.09 16.72 11.23
CA GLY A 266 6.68 17.51 10.14
C GLY A 266 5.66 18.47 9.48
N ARG A 267 6.03 19.07 8.33
CA ARG A 267 5.09 19.90 7.54
C ARG A 267 4.09 19.01 6.79
N VAL A 268 2.96 18.73 7.43
CA VAL A 268 1.83 18.06 6.75
C VAL A 268 1.17 19.05 5.79
N VAL A 269 1.24 18.75 4.49
CA VAL A 269 0.50 19.50 3.48
C VAL A 269 -0.87 18.86 3.37
N VAL A 270 -1.90 19.53 3.89
CA VAL A 270 -3.28 19.08 3.68
C VAL A 270 -3.59 19.21 2.19
N GLN A 271 -3.70 18.08 1.49
CA GLN A 271 -4.29 18.05 0.16
C GLN A 271 -5.78 18.33 0.34
N ASP A 272 -6.13 19.60 0.29
CA ASP A 272 -7.51 20.02 0.37
C ASP A 272 -8.22 19.43 -0.86
N ARG A 273 -9.03 18.39 -0.63
CA ARG A 273 -9.93 17.90 -1.66
C ARG A 273 -10.84 19.06 -1.96
N ASN A 274 -10.68 19.67 -3.14
CA ASN A 274 -11.58 20.69 -3.67
C ASN A 274 -13.01 20.12 -3.69
N LYS A 275 -13.71 20.22 -2.56
CA LYS A 275 -15.14 19.97 -2.47
C LYS A 275 -15.74 21.01 -3.38
N LYS A 276 -16.30 20.59 -4.51
CA LYS A 276 -17.22 21.39 -5.33
C LYS A 276 -18.33 21.87 -4.40
N LYS A 277 -18.15 23.04 -3.76
CA LYS A 277 -19.20 23.73 -3.03
C LYS A 277 -20.30 24.01 -4.05
N ARG A 278 -21.45 23.34 -3.88
CA ARG A 278 -22.70 23.74 -4.54
C ARG A 278 -22.90 25.22 -4.20
N LYS A 279 -22.71 26.10 -5.19
CA LYS A 279 -22.89 27.54 -5.05
C LYS A 279 -24.37 27.80 -4.75
N LYS A 280 -24.73 27.95 -3.47
CA LYS A 280 -25.82 28.84 -3.08
C LYS A 280 -25.32 30.27 -3.29
N GLY A 281 -26.14 31.06 -3.96
CA GLY A 281 -25.79 32.38 -4.48
C GLY A 281 -25.35 33.37 -3.40
N GLY A 282 -24.44 34.27 -3.78
CA GLY A 282 -24.10 35.47 -3.02
C GLY A 282 -22.61 35.70 -2.83
N LYS A 283 -21.97 36.33 -3.84
CA LYS A 283 -20.86 37.32 -3.81
C LYS A 283 -19.95 37.16 -5.03
N LYS A 284 -20.22 37.99 -6.05
CA LYS A 284 -19.61 37.99 -7.40
C LYS A 284 -18.56 39.11 -7.59
N VAL A 285 -17.97 39.63 -6.51
CA VAL A 285 -17.14 40.85 -6.61
C VAL A 285 -15.63 40.56 -6.75
N GLN A 286 -15.13 39.38 -6.34
CA GLN A 286 -13.68 39.09 -6.39
C GLN A 286 -13.20 38.31 -7.63
N LYS A 287 -14.10 37.80 -8.47
CA LYS A 287 -13.72 37.01 -9.67
C LYS A 287 -13.55 37.81 -10.96
N LYS A 288 -13.87 39.12 -10.96
CA LYS A 288 -13.66 40.00 -12.11
C LYS A 288 -12.19 40.42 -12.25
N ASN A 289 -11.58 40.88 -11.15
CA ASN A 289 -10.19 41.38 -11.17
C ASN A 289 -9.11 40.34 -11.54
N GLN A 290 -9.37 39.03 -11.41
CA GLN A 290 -8.41 38.00 -11.82
C GLN A 290 -8.48 37.71 -13.32
N ASN A 291 -9.69 37.62 -13.88
CA ASN A 291 -9.85 37.42 -15.32
C ASN A 291 -9.44 38.66 -16.13
N GLU A 292 -9.69 39.87 -15.61
CA GLU A 292 -9.25 41.12 -16.26
C GLU A 292 -7.71 41.20 -16.34
N LYS A 293 -6.99 40.84 -15.26
CA LYS A 293 -5.51 40.79 -15.28
C LYS A 293 -4.92 39.69 -16.17
N GLU A 294 -5.59 38.55 -16.26
CA GLU A 294 -5.16 37.43 -17.10
C GLU A 294 -5.43 37.72 -18.58
N GLN A 295 -6.52 38.44 -18.90
CA GLN A 295 -6.79 38.96 -20.24
C GLN A 295 -5.83 40.09 -20.64
N GLU A 296 -5.55 41.06 -19.75
CA GLU A 296 -4.56 42.12 -19.99
C GLU A 296 -3.17 41.53 -20.28
N ASN A 297 -2.75 40.50 -19.54
CA ASN A 297 -1.47 39.83 -19.81
C ASN A 297 -1.44 39.08 -21.14
N LEU A 298 -2.56 38.49 -21.57
CA LEU A 298 -2.66 37.81 -22.86
C LEU A 298 -2.69 38.81 -24.03
N GLU A 299 -3.30 39.97 -23.85
CA GLU A 299 -3.27 41.07 -24.83
C GLU A 299 -1.85 41.63 -25.01
N VAL A 300 -1.12 41.87 -23.92
CA VAL A 300 0.29 42.32 -24.00
C VAL A 300 1.18 41.30 -24.71
N LEU A 301 1.00 40.01 -24.44
CA LEU A 301 1.75 38.95 -25.10
C LEU A 301 1.37 38.82 -26.59
N TRP A 302 0.10 39.01 -26.93
CA TRP A 302 -0.35 39.04 -28.32
C TRP A 302 0.23 40.23 -29.09
N ASP A 303 0.33 41.42 -28.49
CA ASP A 303 0.93 42.58 -29.15
C ASP A 303 2.41 42.36 -29.49
N GLU A 304 3.16 41.71 -28.58
CA GLU A 304 4.56 41.33 -28.84
C GLU A 304 4.67 40.30 -29.98
N ILE A 305 3.87 39.22 -29.92
CA ILE A 305 3.91 38.13 -30.91
C ILE A 305 3.38 38.58 -32.26
N SER A 306 2.30 39.37 -32.30
CA SER A 306 1.69 39.84 -33.55
C SER A 306 2.64 40.73 -34.36
N SER A 307 3.48 41.53 -33.69
CA SER A 307 4.52 42.31 -34.36
C SER A 307 5.55 41.43 -35.09
N GLN A 308 5.91 40.28 -34.50
CA GLN A 308 6.83 39.32 -35.10
C GLN A 308 6.14 38.53 -36.22
N LEU A 309 4.90 38.09 -36.01
CA LEU A 309 4.11 37.36 -37.00
C LEU A 309 3.84 38.22 -38.25
N ALA A 310 3.50 39.50 -38.08
CA ALA A 310 3.26 40.41 -39.21
C ALA A 310 4.51 40.56 -40.09
N VAL A 311 5.71 40.61 -39.48
CA VAL A 311 6.97 40.69 -40.22
C VAL A 311 7.27 39.39 -40.97
N VAL A 312 6.95 38.23 -40.38
CA VAL A 312 7.15 36.92 -41.02
C VAL A 312 6.16 36.71 -42.17
N LEU A 313 4.88 37.06 -41.97
CA LEU A 313 3.83 36.93 -42.98
C LEU A 313 4.02 37.90 -44.15
N ALA A 314 4.51 39.12 -43.90
CA ALA A 314 4.78 40.09 -44.97
C ALA A 314 6.02 39.77 -45.80
N ASN A 315 6.98 39.00 -45.25
CA ASN A 315 8.26 38.73 -45.89
C ASN A 315 8.31 37.39 -46.64
N GLU A 316 7.20 36.64 -46.74
CA GLU A 316 7.11 35.31 -47.38
C GLU A 316 8.39 34.48 -47.15
N VAL A 317 8.69 34.19 -45.88
CA VAL A 317 9.89 33.43 -45.52
C VAL A 317 9.72 31.98 -46.00
N SER A 318 10.25 31.69 -47.19
CA SER A 318 10.47 30.32 -47.64
C SER A 318 11.59 29.71 -46.79
N LEU A 319 11.23 28.79 -45.91
CA LEU A 319 12.20 27.92 -45.26
C LEU A 319 12.78 26.97 -46.33
N PRO A 320 14.08 26.64 -46.29
CA PRO A 320 14.63 25.55 -47.10
C PRO A 320 13.88 24.25 -46.77
N GLU A 321 13.57 23.42 -47.78
CA GLU A 321 12.79 22.17 -47.64
C GLU A 321 13.26 21.25 -46.48
N GLU A 322 14.55 21.31 -46.13
CA GLU A 322 15.16 20.50 -45.06
C GLU A 322 14.77 20.95 -43.63
N ASP A 323 14.31 22.19 -43.45
CA ASP A 323 13.98 22.78 -42.14
C ASP A 323 12.47 22.91 -41.88
N HIS A 324 11.61 22.35 -42.76
CA HIS A 324 10.17 22.35 -42.52
C HIS A 324 9.81 21.49 -41.30
N PRO A 325 9.13 22.04 -40.28
CA PRO A 325 8.72 21.26 -39.12
C PRO A 325 7.71 20.18 -39.56
N ILE A 326 8.05 18.92 -39.31
CA ILE A 326 7.20 17.78 -39.65
C ILE A 326 5.93 17.84 -38.78
N PRO A 327 4.73 18.03 -39.36
CA PRO A 327 3.50 18.07 -38.59
C PRO A 327 3.24 16.67 -38.03
N PHE A 328 3.29 16.52 -36.71
CA PHE A 328 2.90 15.30 -36.02
C PHE A 328 1.51 15.51 -35.41
N ASP A 329 0.52 14.80 -35.91
CA ASP A 329 -0.79 14.76 -35.30
C ASP A 329 -0.89 13.53 -34.39
N ALA A 330 -0.78 13.78 -33.09
CA ALA A 330 -0.85 12.77 -32.05
C ALA A 330 -2.23 12.07 -31.93
N THR A 331 -3.26 12.60 -32.61
CA THR A 331 -4.63 12.05 -32.56
C THR A 331 -4.95 11.13 -33.74
N LEU A 332 -4.10 11.10 -34.77
CA LEU A 332 -4.23 10.22 -35.94
C LEU A 332 -3.65 8.82 -35.63
N GLU A 333 -4.43 7.76 -35.88
CA GLU A 333 -4.01 6.36 -35.67
C GLU A 333 -2.98 5.84 -36.70
N LYS A 334 -2.61 6.68 -37.68
CA LYS A 334 -1.62 6.35 -38.73
C LYS A 334 -0.20 6.47 -38.19
N SER A 335 0.71 5.62 -38.68
CA SER A 335 2.11 5.63 -38.28
C SER A 335 2.81 6.95 -38.65
N ILE A 336 3.88 7.31 -37.95
CA ILE A 336 4.62 8.57 -38.18
C ILE A 336 5.09 8.70 -39.64
N ASP A 337 5.45 7.58 -40.28
CA ASP A 337 5.88 7.57 -41.67
C ASP A 337 4.71 7.77 -42.65
N ASP A 338 3.50 7.29 -42.30
CA ASP A 338 2.28 7.47 -43.11
C ASP A 338 1.62 8.85 -42.90
N GLN A 339 1.93 9.54 -41.80
CA GLN A 339 1.49 10.92 -41.57
C GLN A 339 2.24 11.92 -42.49
N LYS A 340 3.38 11.52 -43.07
CA LYS A 340 4.16 12.33 -44.02
C LYS A 340 3.41 12.61 -45.33
N GLU A 341 2.49 11.74 -45.74
CA GLU A 341 1.72 11.88 -46.98
C GLU A 341 0.46 12.75 -46.83
N ILE A 342 0.10 13.16 -45.62
CA ILE A 342 -1.17 13.86 -45.33
C ILE A 342 -0.92 15.36 -45.24
N TRP A 343 -0.46 15.94 -46.33
CA TRP A 343 -0.65 17.37 -46.58
C TRP A 343 -1.73 17.51 -47.67
N PRO A 344 -2.71 18.43 -47.55
CA PRO A 344 -3.61 18.74 -48.66
C PRO A 344 -2.79 19.18 -49.87
N GLU A 345 -3.28 18.86 -51.07
CA GLU A 345 -2.63 18.92 -52.42
C GLU A 345 -1.90 20.22 -52.80
N ASN A 346 -1.83 21.22 -51.92
CA ASN A 346 -1.21 22.50 -52.18
C ASN A 346 -0.10 22.92 -51.18
N ASP A 347 0.22 22.25 -50.07
CA ASP A 347 1.22 22.71 -49.04
C ASP A 347 0.81 23.93 -48.15
N HIS A 348 -0.49 24.27 -48.05
CA HIS A 348 -0.97 25.41 -47.22
C HIS A 348 -2.11 25.02 -46.26
N PHE A 349 -2.04 25.36 -44.97
CA PHE A 349 -3.11 25.11 -44.01
C PHE A 349 -4.08 26.30 -44.06
N GLY A 350 -5.00 26.30 -45.03
CA GLY A 350 -5.91 27.43 -45.26
C GLY A 350 -6.16 27.69 -46.75
N SER A 351 -6.61 28.91 -47.08
CA SER A 351 -6.78 29.34 -48.48
C SER A 351 -5.49 29.98 -48.99
N SER A 352 -4.97 29.54 -50.13
CA SER A 352 -3.73 30.07 -50.74
C SER A 352 -3.80 31.52 -51.24
N THR A 353 -4.97 32.14 -51.09
CA THR A 353 -5.29 33.49 -51.53
C THR A 353 -5.63 34.43 -50.38
N MET A 354 -5.42 33.99 -49.13
CA MET A 354 -5.73 34.79 -47.95
C MET A 354 -4.73 35.94 -47.80
N ALA A 355 -5.23 37.14 -47.51
CA ALA A 355 -4.35 38.27 -47.23
C ALA A 355 -3.64 38.05 -45.88
N PRO A 356 -2.38 38.49 -45.71
CA PRO A 356 -1.63 38.30 -44.47
C PRO A 356 -2.32 38.94 -43.25
N GLU A 357 -3.15 39.96 -43.47
CA GLU A 357 -3.97 40.58 -42.42
C GLU A 357 -5.07 39.63 -41.90
N ASP A 358 -5.69 38.86 -42.79
CA ASP A 358 -6.73 37.90 -42.44
C ASP A 358 -6.14 36.66 -41.75
N GLU A 359 -4.94 36.23 -42.14
CA GLU A 359 -4.21 35.13 -41.48
C GLU A 359 -3.83 35.50 -40.04
N LEU A 360 -3.40 36.75 -39.82
CA LEU A 360 -3.03 37.25 -38.50
C LEU A 360 -4.26 37.32 -37.57
N LEU A 361 -5.44 37.67 -38.10
CA LEU A 361 -6.69 37.64 -37.34
C LEU A 361 -7.11 36.22 -36.94
N LEU A 362 -6.94 35.23 -37.81
CA LEU A 362 -7.21 33.83 -37.46
C LEU A 362 -6.27 33.31 -36.37
N LEU A 363 -4.98 33.65 -36.45
CA LEU A 363 -4.00 33.31 -35.42
C LEU A 363 -4.36 33.96 -34.06
N ARG A 364 -4.93 35.16 -34.09
CA ARG A 364 -5.47 35.83 -32.89
C ARG A 364 -6.60 35.01 -32.29
N ASP A 365 -7.57 34.61 -33.10
CA ASP A 365 -8.72 33.86 -32.63
C ASP A 365 -8.32 32.50 -32.05
N ILE A 366 -7.31 31.84 -32.63
CA ILE A 366 -6.73 30.60 -32.08
C ILE A 366 -6.04 30.87 -30.74
N PHE A 367 -5.24 31.95 -30.65
CA PHE A 367 -4.51 32.30 -29.43
C PHE A 367 -5.46 32.60 -28.26
N PHE A 368 -6.60 33.25 -28.53
CA PHE A 368 -7.62 33.56 -27.53
C PHE A 368 -8.71 32.47 -27.39
N ALA A 369 -8.58 31.34 -28.09
CA ALA A 369 -9.56 30.25 -28.03
C ALA A 369 -9.59 29.60 -26.65
N ASN A 370 -10.77 29.56 -26.02
CA ASN A 370 -11.00 28.84 -24.78
C ASN A 370 -11.06 27.32 -25.04
N LEU A 371 -9.90 26.67 -25.12
CA LEU A 371 -9.83 25.23 -25.27
C LEU A 371 -10.30 24.53 -23.98
N PRO A 372 -11.25 23.57 -24.06
CA PRO A 372 -11.68 22.80 -22.89
C PRO A 372 -10.53 21.93 -22.39
N ARG A 373 -9.88 22.33 -21.31
CA ARG A 373 -8.91 21.49 -20.58
C ARG A 373 -9.66 20.38 -19.83
N GLY A 374 -10.14 19.39 -20.58
CA GLY A 374 -10.73 18.16 -20.05
C GLY A 374 -9.66 17.24 -19.47
N GLU A 375 -9.93 16.66 -18.30
CA GLU A 375 -9.15 15.55 -17.73
C GLU A 375 -9.24 14.33 -18.66
N TYR A 376 -8.34 14.23 -19.64
CA TYR A 376 -8.16 13.01 -20.42
C TYR A 376 -6.83 12.36 -20.03
N ASN A 377 -6.92 11.19 -19.37
CA ASN A 377 -5.78 10.32 -19.07
C ASN A 377 -5.27 9.69 -20.38
N PHE A 378 -4.40 10.39 -21.11
CA PHE A 378 -3.64 9.77 -22.19
C PHE A 378 -2.45 9.00 -21.59
N LYS A 379 -2.50 7.66 -21.68
CA LYS A 379 -1.33 6.80 -21.44
C LYS A 379 -0.40 6.90 -22.64
N VAL A 380 0.63 7.74 -22.55
CA VAL A 380 1.72 7.74 -23.53
C VAL A 380 2.64 6.54 -23.24
N HIS A 381 2.67 5.56 -24.14
CA HIS A 381 3.67 4.49 -24.14
C HIS A 381 4.92 4.99 -24.87
N ILE A 382 5.94 5.43 -24.12
CA ILE A 382 7.25 5.72 -24.68
C ILE A 382 8.01 4.39 -24.77
N GLN A 383 8.05 3.79 -25.96
CA GLN A 383 8.90 2.65 -26.26
C GLN A 383 10.27 3.16 -26.69
N CYS A 384 11.22 3.22 -25.75
CA CYS A 384 12.60 3.60 -26.04
C CYS A 384 13.35 2.36 -26.56
N GLN A 385 13.48 2.21 -27.88
CA GLN A 385 14.34 1.20 -28.49
C GLN A 385 15.75 1.80 -28.68
N PHE A 386 16.68 1.47 -27.77
CA PHE A 386 18.11 1.67 -28.03
C PHE A 386 18.64 0.46 -28.80
N THR A 387 18.78 0.59 -30.12
CA THR A 387 19.61 -0.31 -30.93
C THR A 387 21.05 0.15 -30.84
N LYS A 388 21.91 -0.64 -30.19
CA LYS A 388 23.36 -0.51 -30.30
C LYS A 388 23.77 -0.94 -31.70
N SER A 389 24.15 -0.02 -32.57
CA SER A 389 24.95 -0.33 -33.75
C SER A 389 26.42 -0.42 -33.32
N SER A 390 26.95 -1.65 -33.33
CA SER A 390 28.38 -1.94 -33.27
C SER A 390 29.04 -1.47 -34.57
N SER A 391 29.92 -0.49 -34.48
CA SER A 391 30.86 -0.13 -35.55
C SER A 391 32.02 -1.12 -35.58
N SER A 392 32.06 -1.96 -36.61
CA SER A 392 33.27 -2.62 -37.08
C SER A 392 34.04 -1.65 -37.97
N LEU A 393 35.19 -1.17 -37.50
CA LEU A 393 36.22 -0.60 -38.36
C LEU A 393 36.98 -1.75 -39.02
N SER A 394 37.02 -1.72 -40.36
CA SER A 394 38.06 -2.28 -41.21
C SER A 394 38.38 -1.24 -42.27
#